data_AF-A0A1B6BGI4-F1
#
_entry.id   AF-A0A1B6BGI4-F1
#
_cell.length_a   1.000
_cell.length_b   1.000
_cell.length_c   1.000
_cell.angle_alpha   90.00
_cell.angle_beta   90.00
_cell.angle_gamma   90.00
#
_symmetry.space_group_name_H-M   'P 1'
#
loop_
_entity.id
_entity.type
_entity.pdbx_description
1 polymer ?
#
loop_
_entity_poly.entity_id
_entity_poly.type
_entity_poly.pdbx_seq_one_letter_code
_entity_poly.pdbx_strand_id
1 'polypeptide(L)'
;MKKKGMTDILSGLTAGGVFLLFYLLLRSNVFISLGLGILSFIGGQFLFPKKEASLEFIVDGLTRADVDEVIRAGKEKVNSIEKLNKSIGNTQVQDEIYSICATANAIFEDFKEDPKDVKTARKFLSYYLDTTERILDRYVMISNKKIRDGEIDVTLTKVEEMLSLIDETFKKQMRKLLEDDILDLDVELEVLEKTIKAEGI
;
A
#
# COMPACT_ATOMS: atom_id res chain seq x y z
N MET A 1 30.57 -9.08 -2.15
CA MET A 1 31.19 -8.25 -1.07
C MET A 1 32.05 -7.06 -1.53
N LYS A 2 32.05 -6.60 -2.81
CA LYS A 2 33.00 -5.56 -3.29
C LYS A 2 32.43 -4.14 -3.57
N LYS A 3 31.13 -3.88 -3.41
CA LYS A 3 30.51 -2.59 -3.82
C LYS A 3 30.38 -1.52 -2.71
N LYS A 4 30.47 -1.88 -1.43
CA LYS A 4 30.26 -0.94 -0.31
C LYS A 4 31.40 0.09 -0.15
N GLY A 5 32.64 -0.31 -0.43
CA GLY A 5 33.79 0.59 -0.29
C GLY A 5 33.84 1.74 -1.32
N MET A 6 33.19 1.60 -2.49
CA MET A 6 33.32 2.60 -3.56
C MET A 6 32.40 3.81 -3.36
N THR A 7 31.25 3.63 -2.71
CA THR A 7 30.34 4.72 -2.35
C THR A 7 30.83 5.54 -1.16
N ASP A 8 31.59 4.92 -0.25
CA ASP A 8 32.17 5.58 0.92
C ASP A 8 33.37 6.47 0.54
N ILE A 9 34.13 6.08 -0.50
CA ILE A 9 35.22 6.90 -1.05
C ILE A 9 34.65 8.08 -1.86
N LEU A 10 33.53 7.88 -2.56
CA LEU A 10 32.90 8.93 -3.38
C LEU A 10 32.21 10.01 -2.51
N SER A 11 31.65 9.65 -1.36
CA SER A 11 31.08 10.59 -0.39
C SER A 11 32.16 11.35 0.41
N GLY A 12 33.31 10.72 0.64
CA GLY A 12 34.49 11.39 1.20
C GLY A 12 35.06 12.47 0.28
N LEU A 13 35.05 12.23 -1.04
CA LEU A 13 35.57 13.19 -2.03
C LEU A 13 34.69 14.45 -2.16
N THR A 14 33.37 14.30 -2.09
CA THR A 14 32.43 15.43 -2.14
C THR A 14 32.47 16.26 -0.86
N ALA A 15 32.60 15.61 0.30
CA ALA A 15 32.77 16.31 1.58
C ALA A 15 34.10 17.09 1.64
N GLY A 16 35.19 16.50 1.14
CA GLY A 16 36.50 17.17 1.06
C GLY A 16 36.53 18.36 0.09
N GLY A 17 35.83 18.23 -1.05
CA GLY A 17 35.72 19.31 -2.04
C GLY A 17 34.92 20.51 -1.52
N VAL A 18 33.79 20.28 -0.85
CA VAL A 18 32.98 21.33 -0.23
C VAL A 18 33.73 22.00 0.92
N PHE A 19 34.48 21.24 1.72
CA PHE A 19 35.33 21.76 2.78
C PHE A 19 36.44 22.69 2.24
N LEU A 20 37.15 22.28 1.19
CA LEU A 20 38.20 23.11 0.57
C LEU A 20 37.64 24.36 -0.10
N LEU A 21 36.47 24.24 -0.76
CA LEU A 21 35.81 25.37 -1.42
C LEU A 21 35.36 26.43 -0.41
N PHE A 22 34.79 26.01 0.74
CA PHE A 22 34.40 26.92 1.82
C PHE A 22 35.59 27.48 2.59
N TYR A 23 36.65 26.68 2.82
CA TYR A 23 37.88 27.12 3.47
C TYR A 23 38.60 28.21 2.68
N LEU A 24 38.58 28.12 1.35
CA LEU A 24 39.27 29.06 0.46
C LEU A 24 38.45 30.33 0.17
N LEU A 25 37.11 30.25 0.12
CA LEU A 25 36.24 31.40 -0.18
C LEU A 25 35.99 32.35 1.01
N LEU A 26 35.99 31.87 2.26
CA LEU A 26 35.45 32.65 3.39
C LEU A 26 36.47 33.37 4.29
N ARG A 27 37.78 33.14 4.15
CA ARG A 27 38.87 33.80 4.92
C ARG A 27 38.46 34.16 6.37
N SER A 28 37.85 33.22 7.08
CA SER A 28 37.29 33.39 8.43
C SER A 28 37.69 32.22 9.31
N ASN A 29 37.84 32.48 10.61
CA ASN A 29 38.51 31.62 11.59
C ASN A 29 38.10 30.13 11.50
N VAL A 30 39.13 29.26 11.43
CA VAL A 30 39.07 27.79 11.28
C VAL A 30 38.09 27.10 12.23
N PHE A 31 37.84 27.69 13.40
CA PHE A 31 36.91 27.19 14.41
C PHE A 31 35.43 27.21 13.96
N ILE A 32 35.01 28.18 13.15
CA ILE A 32 33.63 28.29 12.67
C ILE A 32 33.34 27.24 11.60
N SER A 33 34.30 26.98 10.71
CA SER A 33 34.21 25.92 9.69
C SER A 33 34.14 24.53 10.30
N LEU A 34 34.86 24.29 11.40
CA LEU A 34 34.82 23.01 12.11
C LEU A 34 33.45 22.77 12.75
N GLY A 35 32.86 23.80 13.36
CA GLY A 35 31.54 23.73 13.97
C GLY A 35 30.41 23.47 12.97
N LEU A 36 30.43 24.16 11.82
CA LEU A 36 29.43 23.96 10.76
C LEU A 36 29.54 22.59 10.10
N GLY A 37 30.76 22.08 9.89
CA GLY A 37 30.97 20.73 9.36
C GLY A 37 30.38 19.63 10.26
N ILE A 38 30.59 19.75 11.58
CA ILE A 38 30.02 18.81 12.56
C ILE A 38 28.48 18.93 12.60
N LEU A 39 27.94 20.15 12.55
CA LEU A 39 26.48 20.38 12.49
C LEU A 39 25.85 19.83 11.20
N SER A 40 26.49 19.95 10.05
CA SER A 40 26.01 19.34 8.81
C SER A 40 26.08 17.81 8.83
N PHE A 41 27.12 17.23 9.46
CA PHE A 41 27.24 15.78 9.61
C PHE A 41 26.17 15.21 10.56
N ILE A 42 25.96 15.85 11.71
CA ILE A 42 24.93 15.46 12.69
C ILE A 42 23.53 15.73 12.14
N GLY A 43 23.31 16.88 11.51
CA GLY A 43 22.03 17.26 10.90
C GLY A 43 21.65 16.31 9.77
N GLY A 44 22.62 15.88 8.95
CA GLY A 44 22.40 14.88 7.90
C GLY A 44 21.99 13.51 8.46
N GLN A 45 22.56 13.10 9.60
CA GLN A 45 22.21 11.84 10.25
C GLN A 45 20.84 11.89 10.97
N PHE A 46 20.38 13.07 11.38
CA PHE A 46 19.12 13.24 12.10
C PHE A 46 17.92 13.55 11.19
N LEU A 47 18.14 14.20 10.03
CA LEU A 47 17.07 14.54 9.07
C LEU A 47 16.76 13.41 8.07
N PHE A 48 17.65 12.44 7.90
CA PHE A 48 17.39 11.27 7.05
C PHE A 48 17.33 10.02 7.93
N PRO A 49 16.15 9.57 8.37
CA PRO A 49 16.03 8.25 8.97
C PRO A 49 16.54 7.24 7.94
N LYS A 50 17.64 6.58 8.29
CA LYS A 50 18.31 5.57 7.48
C LYS A 50 17.34 4.40 7.34
N LYS A 51 16.45 4.45 6.35
CA LYS A 51 15.62 3.32 5.93
C LYS A 51 16.58 2.38 5.20
N GLU A 52 17.37 1.64 5.96
CA GLU A 52 18.05 0.44 5.49
C GLU A 52 16.96 -0.59 5.19
N ALA A 53 16.26 -0.38 4.07
CA ALA A 53 15.48 -1.41 3.43
C ALA A 53 16.50 -2.45 2.96
N SER A 54 16.80 -3.43 3.82
CA SER A 54 17.29 -4.70 3.35
C SER A 54 16.31 -5.15 2.27
N LEU A 55 16.78 -5.17 1.02
CA LEU A 55 16.05 -5.72 -0.13
C LEU A 55 15.96 -7.24 0.06
N GLU A 56 15.21 -7.65 1.07
CA GLU A 56 14.82 -9.02 1.29
C GLU A 56 13.58 -9.23 0.43
N PHE A 57 13.82 -9.78 -0.76
CA PHE A 57 12.77 -10.23 -1.64
C PHE A 57 12.04 -11.37 -0.92
N ILE A 58 10.75 -11.18 -0.62
CA ILE A 58 9.92 -12.24 -0.01
C ILE A 58 9.36 -13.14 -1.11
N VAL A 59 9.06 -12.56 -2.28
CA VAL A 59 8.53 -13.22 -3.46
C VAL A 59 9.30 -12.70 -4.67
N ASP A 60 9.42 -13.46 -5.75
CA ASP A 60 10.14 -13.06 -6.98
C ASP A 60 9.84 -11.61 -7.40
N GLY A 61 10.80 -10.70 -7.21
CA GLY A 61 10.66 -9.29 -7.58
C GLY A 61 9.76 -8.44 -6.67
N LEU A 62 9.38 -8.91 -5.48
CA LEU A 62 8.59 -8.17 -4.50
C LEU A 62 9.28 -8.17 -3.12
N THR A 63 9.52 -6.96 -2.59
CA THR A 63 10.11 -6.78 -1.25
C THR A 63 9.02 -6.57 -0.20
N ARG A 64 9.37 -6.78 1.09
CA ARG A 64 8.51 -6.40 2.24
C ARG A 64 7.95 -4.99 2.10
N ALA A 65 8.82 -4.05 1.72
CA ALA A 65 8.47 -2.65 1.58
C ALA A 65 7.45 -2.40 0.46
N ASP A 66 7.51 -3.15 -0.63
CA ASP A 66 6.55 -3.03 -1.73
C ASP A 66 5.15 -3.51 -1.32
N VAL A 67 5.08 -4.58 -0.53
CA VAL A 67 3.82 -5.11 0.03
C VAL A 67 3.21 -4.08 0.99
N ASP A 68 4.01 -3.58 1.93
CA ASP A 68 3.58 -2.58 2.90
C ASP A 68 3.11 -1.28 2.22
N GLU A 69 3.80 -0.85 1.16
CA GLU A 69 3.40 0.32 0.39
C GLU A 69 2.04 0.14 -0.28
N VAL A 70 1.79 -1.02 -0.89
CA VAL A 70 0.50 -1.35 -1.51
C VAL A 70 -0.62 -1.36 -0.47
N ILE A 71 -0.39 -2.02 0.66
CA ILE A 71 -1.36 -2.09 1.76
C ILE A 71 -1.65 -0.68 2.28
N ARG A 72 -0.62 0.14 2.50
CA ARG A 72 -0.78 1.51 2.99
C ARG A 72 -1.59 2.37 2.00
N ALA A 73 -1.22 2.36 0.72
CA ALA A 73 -1.92 3.13 -0.30
C ALA A 73 -3.39 2.67 -0.45
N GLY A 74 -3.64 1.36 -0.38
CA GLY A 74 -4.98 0.80 -0.39
C GLY A 74 -5.81 1.20 0.83
N LYS A 75 -5.23 1.14 2.03
CA LYS A 75 -5.90 1.56 3.27
C LYS A 75 -6.21 3.06 3.28
N GLU A 76 -5.37 3.90 2.68
CA GLU A 76 -5.68 5.33 2.50
C GLU A 76 -6.93 5.54 1.65
N LYS A 77 -7.11 4.74 0.59
CA LYS A 77 -8.33 4.77 -0.24
C LYS A 77 -9.57 4.28 0.49
N VAL A 78 -9.46 3.17 1.23
CA VAL A 78 -10.55 2.68 2.08
C VAL A 78 -10.98 3.74 3.10
N ASN A 79 -10.03 4.38 3.77
CA ASN A 79 -10.33 5.46 4.71
C ASN A 79 -11.04 6.65 4.05
N SER A 80 -10.72 6.96 2.79
CA SER A 80 -11.42 8.01 2.03
C SER A 80 -12.86 7.62 1.72
N ILE A 81 -13.07 6.38 1.26
CA ILE A 81 -14.39 5.79 1.00
C ILE A 81 -15.26 5.80 2.27
N GLU A 82 -14.71 5.38 3.41
CA GLU A 82 -15.44 5.40 4.69
C GLU A 82 -15.83 6.81 5.14
N LYS A 83 -15.01 7.83 4.83
CA LYS A 83 -15.37 9.24 5.10
C LYS A 83 -16.53 9.70 4.24
N LEU A 84 -16.53 9.35 2.94
CA LEU A 84 -17.66 9.62 2.05
C LEU A 84 -18.93 8.92 2.56
N ASN A 85 -18.79 7.68 3.04
CA ASN A 85 -19.90 6.88 3.56
C ASN A 85 -20.66 7.57 4.71
N LYS A 86 -19.94 8.28 5.59
CA LYS A 86 -20.53 9.04 6.71
C LYS A 86 -21.43 10.19 6.26
N SER A 87 -21.30 10.65 5.02
CA SER A 87 -22.11 11.72 4.44
C SER A 87 -23.37 11.21 3.72
N ILE A 88 -23.54 9.90 3.63
CA ILE A 88 -24.67 9.25 2.97
C ILE A 88 -25.82 9.08 3.97
N GLY A 89 -27.04 9.45 3.57
CA GLY A 89 -28.24 9.29 4.41
C GLY A 89 -28.95 7.95 4.27
N ASN A 90 -28.70 7.21 3.19
CA ASN A 90 -29.31 5.91 2.92
C ASN A 90 -28.55 4.79 3.64
N THR A 91 -29.14 4.20 4.68
CA THR A 91 -28.51 3.15 5.50
C THR A 91 -28.13 1.90 4.70
N GLN A 92 -28.94 1.48 3.73
CA GLN A 92 -28.62 0.31 2.91
C GLN A 92 -27.31 0.53 2.13
N VAL A 93 -27.19 1.71 1.52
CA VAL A 93 -25.97 2.11 0.80
C VAL A 93 -24.78 2.18 1.74
N GLN A 94 -24.99 2.65 2.98
CA GLN A 94 -23.93 2.67 3.98
C GLN A 94 -23.41 1.27 4.31
N ASP A 95 -24.31 0.32 4.49
CA ASP A 95 -23.99 -1.07 4.81
C ASP A 95 -23.24 -1.76 3.65
N GLU A 96 -23.65 -1.50 2.40
CA GLU A 96 -22.96 -1.99 1.20
C GLU A 96 -21.51 -1.45 1.14
N ILE A 97 -21.32 -0.16 1.39
CA ILE A 97 -19.98 0.46 1.39
C ILE A 97 -19.12 -0.08 2.54
N TYR A 98 -19.71 -0.29 3.73
CA TYR A 98 -18.99 -0.93 4.84
C TYR A 98 -18.56 -2.36 4.48
N SER A 99 -19.41 -3.13 3.82
CA SER A 99 -19.10 -4.49 3.35
C SER A 99 -17.93 -4.50 2.34
N ILE A 100 -17.92 -3.54 1.40
CA ILE A 100 -16.80 -3.36 0.46
C ILE A 100 -15.50 -3.06 1.21
N CYS A 101 -15.54 -2.10 2.15
CA CYS A 101 -14.36 -1.70 2.92
C CYS A 101 -13.84 -2.83 3.81
N ALA A 102 -14.74 -3.59 4.45
CA ALA A 102 -14.39 -4.75 5.25
C ALA A 102 -13.72 -5.84 4.41
N THR A 103 -14.26 -6.14 3.22
CA THR A 103 -13.69 -7.13 2.31
C THR A 103 -12.33 -6.67 1.78
N ALA A 104 -12.18 -5.39 1.41
CA ALA A 104 -10.90 -4.83 1.00
C ALA A 104 -9.84 -4.94 2.11
N ASN A 105 -10.23 -4.63 3.36
CA ASN A 105 -9.35 -4.78 4.51
C ASN A 105 -8.94 -6.23 4.74
N ALA A 106 -9.85 -7.19 4.58
CA ALA A 106 -9.52 -8.60 4.66
C ALA A 106 -8.48 -9.01 3.60
N ILE A 107 -8.60 -8.51 2.36
CA ILE A 107 -7.59 -8.76 1.30
C ILE A 107 -6.23 -8.14 1.67
N PHE A 108 -6.21 -6.99 2.35
CA PHE A 108 -4.95 -6.42 2.82
C PHE A 108 -4.31 -7.19 3.98
N GLU A 109 -5.10 -7.89 4.80
CA GLU A 109 -4.55 -8.77 5.83
C GLU A 109 -4.02 -10.07 5.20
N ASP A 110 -4.74 -10.62 4.22
CA ASP A 110 -4.30 -11.74 3.38
C ASP A 110 -2.93 -11.46 2.72
N PHE A 111 -2.72 -10.25 2.17
CA PHE A 111 -1.41 -9.85 1.62
C PHE A 111 -0.24 -9.87 2.62
N LYS A 112 -0.51 -9.78 3.93
CA LYS A 112 0.54 -9.88 4.96
C LYS A 112 0.86 -11.34 5.27
N GLU A 113 -0.15 -12.19 5.23
CA GLU A 113 -0.04 -13.63 5.44
C GLU A 113 0.64 -14.27 4.23
N ASP A 114 0.14 -13.96 3.03
CA ASP A 114 0.74 -14.34 1.76
C ASP A 114 1.05 -13.15 0.83
N PRO A 115 2.30 -12.68 0.83
CA PRO A 115 2.77 -11.66 -0.09
C PRO A 115 2.66 -12.00 -1.59
N LYS A 116 2.43 -13.26 -1.99
CA LYS A 116 2.29 -13.65 -3.41
C LYS A 116 1.03 -13.05 -4.02
N ASP A 117 -0.03 -12.93 -3.23
CA ASP A 117 -1.36 -12.48 -3.68
C ASP A 117 -1.42 -11.02 -4.07
N VAL A 118 -0.47 -10.23 -3.57
CA VAL A 118 -0.26 -8.86 -4.01
C VAL A 118 -0.08 -8.80 -5.53
N LYS A 119 0.58 -9.76 -6.16
CA LYS A 119 0.76 -9.75 -7.62
C LYS A 119 -0.56 -9.96 -8.37
N THR A 120 -1.44 -10.76 -7.80
CA THR A 120 -2.72 -11.16 -8.41
C THR A 120 -3.79 -10.09 -8.21
N ALA A 121 -3.91 -9.54 -6.99
CA ALA A 121 -5.03 -8.69 -6.61
C ALA A 121 -4.71 -7.19 -6.50
N ARG A 122 -3.44 -6.75 -6.50
CA ARG A 122 -3.09 -5.31 -6.43
C ARG A 122 -3.77 -4.46 -7.49
N LYS A 123 -3.75 -4.90 -8.77
CA LYS A 123 -4.36 -4.15 -9.88
C LYS A 123 -5.89 -4.05 -9.72
N PHE A 124 -6.51 -5.15 -9.29
CA PHE A 124 -7.93 -5.20 -8.99
C PHE A 124 -8.28 -4.16 -7.90
N LEU A 125 -7.60 -4.23 -6.75
CA LEU A 125 -7.85 -3.32 -5.63
C LEU A 125 -7.67 -1.86 -6.01
N SER A 126 -6.57 -1.52 -6.68
CA SER A 126 -6.31 -0.14 -7.10
C SER A 126 -7.42 0.39 -8.01
N TYR A 127 -7.82 -0.37 -9.03
CA TYR A 127 -8.84 0.06 -9.97
C TYR A 127 -10.22 0.21 -9.31
N TYR A 128 -10.64 -0.80 -8.55
CA TYR A 128 -11.98 -0.82 -7.97
C TYR A 128 -12.11 0.15 -6.80
N LEU A 129 -11.10 0.31 -5.93
CA LEU A 129 -11.14 1.32 -4.86
C LEU A 129 -11.19 2.75 -5.43
N ASP A 130 -10.35 3.07 -6.42
CA ASP A 130 -10.37 4.39 -7.07
C ASP A 130 -11.71 4.65 -7.76
N THR A 131 -12.29 3.63 -8.39
CA THR A 131 -13.58 3.76 -9.08
C THR A 131 -14.72 3.96 -8.08
N THR A 132 -14.75 3.18 -7.00
CA THR A 132 -15.73 3.30 -5.91
C THR A 132 -15.66 4.68 -5.27
N GLU A 133 -14.47 5.14 -4.88
CA GLU A 133 -14.28 6.48 -4.29
C GLU A 133 -14.87 7.57 -5.19
N ARG A 134 -14.54 7.53 -6.49
CA ARG A 134 -15.00 8.52 -7.47
C ARG A 134 -16.52 8.46 -7.73
N ILE A 135 -17.12 7.27 -7.67
CA ILE A 135 -18.58 7.11 -7.79
C ILE A 135 -19.26 7.69 -6.56
N LEU A 136 -18.76 7.37 -5.36
CA LEU A 136 -19.33 7.84 -4.10
C LEU A 136 -19.22 9.35 -3.93
N ASP A 137 -18.11 9.96 -4.34
CA ASP A 137 -17.96 11.42 -4.32
C ASP A 137 -19.08 12.11 -5.12
N ARG A 138 -19.36 11.60 -6.33
CA ARG A 138 -20.48 12.10 -7.15
C ARG A 138 -21.85 11.79 -6.54
N TYR A 139 -22.03 10.60 -5.98
CA TYR A 139 -23.29 10.21 -5.31
C TYR A 139 -23.60 11.17 -4.15
N VAL A 140 -22.62 11.44 -3.29
CA VAL A 140 -22.75 12.39 -2.16
C VAL A 140 -23.02 13.80 -2.66
N MET A 141 -22.34 14.24 -3.73
CA MET A 141 -22.57 15.56 -4.32
C MET A 141 -24.00 15.74 -4.85
N ILE A 142 -24.57 14.70 -5.46
CA ILE A 142 -25.91 14.74 -6.07
C ILE A 142 -26.99 14.57 -5.00
N SER A 143 -26.87 13.58 -4.13
CA SER A 143 -27.86 13.25 -3.08
C SER A 143 -28.07 14.40 -2.08
N ASN A 144 -27.06 15.22 -1.82
CA ASN A 144 -27.17 16.38 -0.92
C ASN A 144 -27.82 17.61 -1.55
N LYS A 145 -28.09 17.62 -2.86
CA LYS A 145 -28.77 18.75 -3.51
C LYS A 145 -30.27 18.70 -3.22
N LYS A 146 -30.87 19.86 -2.98
CA LYS A 146 -32.33 20.01 -2.75
C LYS A 146 -33.18 19.85 -4.03
N ILE A 147 -32.56 19.53 -5.16
CA ILE A 147 -33.25 19.37 -6.44
C ILE A 147 -33.57 17.88 -6.57
N ARG A 148 -34.87 17.56 -6.51
CA ARG A 148 -35.36 16.21 -6.73
C ARG A 148 -36.10 16.19 -8.06
N ASP A 149 -35.46 15.59 -9.05
CA ASP A 149 -36.00 15.33 -10.38
C ASP A 149 -36.01 13.82 -10.61
N GLY A 150 -36.97 13.31 -11.38
CA GLY A 150 -37.13 11.87 -11.60
C GLY A 150 -35.90 11.22 -12.24
N GLU A 151 -35.19 11.95 -13.10
CA GLU A 151 -33.95 11.48 -13.73
C GLU A 151 -32.79 11.34 -12.72
N ILE A 152 -32.75 12.22 -11.71
CA ILE A 152 -31.75 12.19 -10.63
C ILE A 152 -31.96 10.94 -9.78
N ASP A 153 -33.20 10.69 -9.35
CA ASP A 153 -33.53 9.52 -8.52
C ASP A 153 -33.19 8.21 -9.25
N VAL A 154 -33.53 8.10 -10.55
CA VAL A 154 -33.14 6.94 -11.38
C VAL A 154 -31.61 6.75 -11.45
N THR A 155 -30.86 7.84 -11.55
CA THR A 155 -29.39 7.78 -11.61
C THR A 155 -28.79 7.36 -10.26
N LEU A 156 -29.34 7.85 -9.15
CA LEU A 156 -28.92 7.44 -7.81
C LEU A 156 -29.17 5.95 -7.59
N THR A 157 -30.36 5.43 -7.92
CA THR A 157 -30.66 3.99 -7.81
C THR A 157 -29.71 3.13 -8.64
N LYS A 158 -29.35 3.54 -9.86
CA LYS A 158 -28.33 2.82 -10.65
C LYS A 158 -26.96 2.77 -9.96
N VAL A 159 -26.58 3.83 -9.25
CA VAL A 159 -25.34 3.84 -8.46
C VAL A 159 -25.44 2.85 -7.29
N GLU A 160 -26.57 2.81 -6.60
CA GLU A 160 -26.82 1.87 -5.50
C GLU A 160 -26.72 0.41 -6.00
N GLU A 161 -27.36 0.08 -7.12
CA GLU A 161 -27.23 -1.25 -7.76
C GLU A 161 -25.78 -1.59 -8.15
N MET A 162 -25.01 -0.60 -8.63
CA MET A 162 -23.60 -0.81 -8.93
C MET A 162 -22.76 -1.05 -7.69
N LEU A 163 -23.06 -0.42 -6.55
CA LEU A 163 -22.34 -0.66 -5.30
C LEU A 163 -22.54 -2.10 -4.82
N SER A 164 -23.76 -2.61 -4.91
CA SER A 164 -24.05 -4.03 -4.67
C SER A 164 -23.21 -4.96 -5.56
N LEU A 165 -23.10 -4.67 -6.85
CA LEU A 165 -22.27 -5.47 -7.76
C LEU A 165 -20.76 -5.38 -7.44
N ILE A 166 -20.29 -4.19 -7.04
CA ILE A 166 -18.90 -4.00 -6.61
C ILE A 166 -18.63 -4.85 -5.36
N ASP A 167 -19.52 -4.83 -4.37
CA ASP A 167 -19.41 -5.65 -3.15
C ASP A 167 -19.29 -7.14 -3.47
N GLU A 168 -20.18 -7.67 -4.34
CA GLU A 168 -20.09 -9.06 -4.79
C GLU A 168 -18.77 -9.37 -5.48
N THR A 169 -18.25 -8.42 -6.26
CA THR A 169 -16.98 -8.56 -6.98
C THR A 169 -15.80 -8.61 -6.01
N PHE A 170 -15.79 -7.77 -4.97
CA PHE A 170 -14.78 -7.83 -3.90
C PHE A 170 -14.84 -9.16 -3.15
N LYS A 171 -16.04 -9.62 -2.77
CA LYS A 171 -16.23 -10.92 -2.10
C LYS A 171 -15.76 -12.08 -2.97
N LYS A 172 -16.00 -12.01 -4.29
CA LYS A 172 -15.51 -13.01 -5.24
C LYS A 172 -13.98 -12.97 -5.35
N GLN A 173 -13.37 -11.78 -5.38
CA GLN A 173 -11.92 -11.67 -5.41
C GLN A 173 -11.31 -12.26 -4.15
N MET A 174 -11.88 -12.01 -2.97
CA MET A 174 -11.43 -12.63 -1.72
C MET A 174 -11.55 -14.16 -1.75
N ARG A 175 -12.72 -14.70 -2.14
CA ARG A 175 -12.88 -16.16 -2.27
C ARG A 175 -11.85 -16.80 -3.20
N LYS A 176 -11.49 -16.12 -4.28
CA LYS A 176 -10.47 -16.61 -5.22
C LYS A 176 -9.08 -16.74 -4.55
N LEU A 177 -8.72 -15.85 -3.64
CA LEU A 177 -7.45 -15.94 -2.90
C LEU A 177 -7.49 -17.16 -1.97
N LEU A 178 -8.56 -17.29 -1.19
CA LEU A 178 -8.78 -18.45 -0.32
C LEU A 178 -8.85 -19.80 -1.07
N GLU A 179 -9.41 -19.81 -2.28
CA GLU A 179 -9.43 -21.00 -3.14
C GLU A 179 -8.02 -21.42 -3.57
N ASP A 180 -7.11 -20.48 -3.82
CA ASP A 180 -5.70 -20.78 -4.12
C ASP A 180 -5.03 -21.44 -2.91
N ASP A 181 -5.26 -20.91 -1.71
CA ASP A 181 -4.71 -21.45 -0.46
C ASP A 181 -5.24 -22.85 -0.14
N ILE A 182 -6.53 -23.11 -0.41
CA ILE A 182 -7.12 -24.43 -0.24
C ILE A 182 -6.47 -25.44 -1.18
N LEU A 183 -6.22 -25.05 -2.44
CA LEU A 183 -5.55 -25.93 -3.40
C LEU A 183 -4.10 -26.23 -2.99
N ASP A 184 -3.38 -25.23 -2.49
CA ASP A 184 -2.02 -25.41 -1.98
C ASP A 184 -2.02 -26.36 -0.77
N LEU A 185 -2.98 -26.23 0.15
CA LEU A 185 -3.15 -27.14 1.30
C LEU A 185 -3.45 -28.58 0.87
N ASP A 186 -4.33 -28.78 -0.11
CA ASP A 186 -4.66 -30.13 -0.62
C ASP A 186 -3.42 -30.81 -1.21
N VAL A 187 -2.58 -30.07 -1.93
CA VAL A 187 -1.30 -30.58 -2.46
C VAL A 187 -0.35 -30.96 -1.33
N GLU A 188 -0.22 -30.13 -0.29
CA GLU A 188 0.61 -30.44 0.87
C GLU A 188 0.13 -31.71 1.60
N LEU A 189 -1.19 -31.86 1.77
CA LEU A 189 -1.79 -33.06 2.36
C LEU A 189 -1.52 -34.31 1.53
N GLU A 190 -1.63 -34.23 0.20
CA GLU A 190 -1.29 -35.35 -0.69
C GLU A 190 0.18 -35.76 -0.58
N VAL A 191 1.09 -34.79 -0.51
CA VAL A 191 2.53 -35.04 -0.36
C VAL A 191 2.81 -35.69 0.99
N LEU A 192 2.17 -35.20 2.05
CA LEU A 192 2.27 -35.80 3.39
C LEU A 192 1.75 -37.24 3.39
N GLU A 193 0.59 -37.50 2.78
CA GLU A 193 0.02 -38.84 2.67
C GLU A 193 0.95 -39.80 1.92
N LYS A 194 1.52 -39.35 0.79
CA LYS A 194 2.50 -40.12 0.02
C LYS A 194 3.76 -40.42 0.84
N THR A 195 4.26 -39.45 1.59
CA THR A 195 5.42 -39.60 2.47
C THR A 195 5.15 -40.62 3.57
N ILE A 196 4.01 -40.52 4.28
CA ILE A 196 3.63 -41.48 5.34
C ILE A 196 3.51 -42.90 4.79
N LYS A 197 2.86 -43.07 3.63
CA LYS A 197 2.74 -44.37 2.94
C LYS A 197 4.10 -44.93 2.51
N ALA A 198 5.05 -44.07 2.16
CA ALA A 198 6.40 -44.48 1.76
C ALA A 198 7.32 -44.81 2.96
N GLU A 199 7.16 -44.11 4.08
CA GLU A 199 7.96 -44.30 5.29
C GLU A 199 7.46 -45.45 6.19
N GLY A 200 6.22 -45.91 5.99
CA GLY A 200 5.76 -47.19 6.53
C GLY A 200 5.32 -47.14 8.00
N ILE A 201 4.05 -46.79 8.20
CA ILE A 201 3.11 -47.65 8.92
C ILE A 201 2.18 -48.27 7.87
#